data_AF-A0A1H1NCT3-F1
#
_entry.id   AF-A0A1H1NCT3-F1
#
_cell.length_a   1.000
_cell.length_b   1.000
_cell.length_c   1.000
_cell.angle_alpha   90.00
_cell.angle_beta   90.00
_cell.angle_gamma   90.00
#
_symmetry.space_group_name_H-M   'P 1'
#
loop_
_entity.id
_entity.type
_entity.pdbx_description
1 polymer ?
#
loop_
_entity_poly.entity_id
_entity_poly.type
_entity_poly.pdbx_seq_one_letter_code
_entity_poly.pdbx_strand_id
1 'polypeptide(L)'
;MSTATKPMLTEAVMFFSERGICKEMLFPEFEALLDGLVASPEFADETVEAAFVQINSRLQVRAAVFFTLDFDLDGYVNRLWNMPLRQLAEKAERGPDMGGGPIRLVCLGYNKQPNYRPLLWKPGQRAGTNDLALIKEAVTRNTLGILGEDEEAIGIISPERLQVAAEDSWYGSGVIIDPDNTTLTPIESSAPHSDDLDEVLEQHALETREYQRQIELLNNRLKALTLEKDQALAELKGTHADHLEIVQGELLDIKQELAQQQKLNVALKRDLVKLQSRTSTDID
;
A
#
# COMPACT_ATOMS: atom_id res chain seq x y z
N MET A 1 -14.77 30.07 7.37
CA MET A 1 -14.37 29.62 6.02
C MET A 1 -14.23 28.12 6.09
N SER A 2 -15.18 27.38 5.50
CA SER A 2 -15.14 25.94 5.42
C SER A 2 -14.03 25.54 4.45
N THR A 3 -12.88 25.12 4.98
CA THR A 3 -11.92 24.36 4.20
C THR A 3 -12.63 23.07 3.78
N ALA A 4 -13.10 23.02 2.55
CA ALA A 4 -13.68 21.80 1.99
C ALA A 4 -12.60 20.71 2.06
N THR A 5 -12.70 19.85 3.07
CA THR A 5 -11.86 18.67 3.22
C THR A 5 -11.99 17.89 1.92
N LYS A 6 -10.90 17.80 1.16
CA LYS A 6 -10.88 16.99 -0.06
C LYS A 6 -11.23 15.57 0.39
N PRO A 7 -12.31 14.96 -0.13
CA PRO A 7 -12.69 13.63 0.31
C PRO A 7 -11.50 12.70 0.09
N MET A 8 -11.08 11.99 1.13
CA MET A 8 -10.03 10.99 0.99
C MET A 8 -10.56 9.88 0.10
N LEU A 9 -10.03 9.83 -1.13
CA LEU A 9 -10.34 8.79 -2.09
C LEU A 9 -9.21 7.77 -2.05
N THR A 10 -9.57 6.52 -1.77
CA THR A 10 -8.66 5.40 -1.90
C THR A 10 -8.60 4.96 -3.35
N GLU A 11 -7.40 4.74 -3.85
CA GLU A 11 -7.15 4.36 -5.25
C GLU A 11 -6.76 2.88 -5.31
N ALA A 12 -7.43 2.12 -6.18
CA ALA A 12 -7.22 0.69 -6.31
C ALA A 12 -7.33 0.24 -7.78
N VAL A 13 -6.76 -0.93 -8.08
CA VAL A 13 -6.85 -1.59 -9.38
C VAL A 13 -7.43 -2.99 -9.20
N MET A 14 -8.39 -3.34 -10.05
CA MET A 14 -9.06 -4.64 -10.07
C MET A 14 -8.78 -5.32 -11.40
N PHE A 15 -8.30 -6.56 -11.36
CA PHE A 15 -8.03 -7.39 -12.53
C PHE A 15 -9.20 -8.34 -12.80
N PHE A 16 -9.63 -8.38 -14.06
CA PHE A 16 -10.75 -9.18 -14.54
C PHE A 16 -10.25 -10.44 -15.23
N SER A 17 -11.03 -11.50 -15.08
CA SER A 17 -10.96 -12.74 -15.83
C SER A 17 -12.35 -13.10 -16.36
N GLU A 18 -12.48 -14.23 -17.04
CA GLU A 18 -13.75 -14.74 -17.56
C GLU A 18 -14.81 -14.97 -16.47
N ARG A 19 -14.36 -15.32 -15.25
CA ARG A 19 -15.23 -15.64 -14.10
C ARG A 19 -15.53 -14.44 -13.19
N GLY A 20 -14.97 -13.27 -13.47
CA GLY A 20 -15.13 -12.06 -12.66
C GLY A 20 -13.80 -11.47 -12.22
N ILE A 21 -13.78 -10.81 -11.05
CA ILE A 21 -12.58 -10.16 -10.52
C ILE A 21 -11.69 -11.22 -9.85
N CYS A 22 -10.47 -11.39 -10.36
CA CYS A 22 -9.51 -12.38 -9.86
C CYS A 22 -8.56 -11.81 -8.81
N LYS A 23 -8.17 -10.53 -8.95
CA LYS A 23 -7.21 -9.88 -8.07
C LYS A 23 -7.56 -8.42 -7.89
N GLU A 24 -7.36 -7.94 -6.67
CA GLU A 24 -7.61 -6.57 -6.25
C GLU A 24 -6.32 -6.11 -5.54
N MET A 25 -5.82 -4.92 -5.87
CA MET A 25 -4.63 -4.35 -5.23
C MET A 25 -4.74 -2.83 -5.11
N LEU A 26 -4.02 -2.25 -4.15
CA LEU A 26 -3.97 -0.80 -3.99
C LEU A 26 -3.14 -0.16 -5.11
N PHE A 27 -3.39 1.12 -5.40
CA PHE A 27 -2.66 1.82 -6.46
C PHE A 27 -1.12 1.81 -6.28
N PRO A 28 -0.56 2.00 -5.06
CA PRO A 28 0.89 1.89 -4.87
C PRO A 28 1.46 0.50 -5.14
N GLU A 29 0.68 -0.57 -4.87
CA GLU A 29 1.08 -1.95 -5.19
C GLU A 29 1.09 -2.15 -6.70
N PHE A 30 0.12 -1.58 -7.40
CA PHE A 30 0.09 -1.56 -8.85
C PHE A 30 1.26 -0.76 -9.46
N GLU A 31 1.63 0.39 -8.88
CA GLU A 31 2.81 1.15 -9.31
C GLU A 31 4.09 0.30 -9.19
N ALA A 32 4.26 -0.44 -8.09
CA ALA A 32 5.40 -1.34 -7.92
C ALA A 32 5.43 -2.48 -8.97
N LEU A 33 4.26 -2.95 -9.40
CA LEU A 33 4.12 -3.94 -10.47
C LEU A 33 4.49 -3.34 -11.84
N LEU A 34 4.13 -2.08 -12.11
CA LEU A 34 4.54 -1.36 -13.33
C LEU A 34 6.04 -1.07 -13.36
N ASP A 35 6.65 -0.77 -12.21
CA ASP A 35 8.10 -0.56 -12.08
C ASP A 35 8.91 -1.86 -12.25
N GLY A 36 8.22 -3.02 -12.31
CA GLY A 36 8.85 -4.33 -12.44
C GLY A 36 9.51 -4.83 -11.15
N LEU A 37 9.14 -4.26 -10.00
CA LEU A 37 9.61 -4.73 -8.68
C LEU A 37 8.93 -6.05 -8.29
N VAL A 38 7.72 -6.29 -8.78
CA VAL A 38 6.91 -7.48 -8.49
C VAL A 38 6.47 -8.12 -9.81
N ALA A 39 6.75 -9.41 -9.99
CA ALA A 39 6.23 -10.21 -11.09
C ALA A 39 4.86 -10.81 -10.73
N SER A 40 3.98 -10.94 -11.72
CA SER A 40 2.69 -11.63 -11.60
C SER A 40 2.66 -12.83 -12.55
N PRO A 41 3.28 -13.97 -12.17
CA PRO A 41 3.37 -15.16 -13.03
C PRO A 41 2.01 -15.79 -13.33
N GLU A 42 0.99 -15.45 -12.54
CA GLU A 42 -0.41 -15.87 -12.76
C GLU A 42 -1.03 -15.30 -14.04
N PHE A 43 -0.43 -14.26 -14.62
CA PHE A 43 -0.86 -13.61 -15.85
C PHE A 43 0.22 -13.66 -16.94
N ALA A 44 1.19 -14.57 -16.83
CA ALA A 44 2.28 -14.68 -17.80
C ALA A 44 1.76 -14.99 -19.21
N ASP A 45 2.27 -14.26 -20.21
CA ASP A 45 1.86 -14.36 -21.63
C ASP A 45 0.38 -14.02 -21.90
N GLU A 46 -0.26 -13.24 -21.03
CA GLU A 46 -1.67 -12.86 -21.17
C GLU A 46 -1.88 -11.34 -21.23
N THR A 47 -2.86 -10.91 -22.04
CA THR A 47 -3.42 -9.57 -21.98
C THR A 47 -4.59 -9.57 -21.00
N VAL A 48 -4.43 -8.89 -19.87
CA VAL A 48 -5.43 -8.84 -18.81
C VAL A 48 -6.22 -7.54 -18.88
N GLU A 49 -7.53 -7.65 -18.70
CA GLU A 49 -8.42 -6.51 -18.56
C GLU A 49 -8.44 -6.06 -17.09
N ALA A 50 -8.16 -4.78 -16.85
CA ALA A 50 -8.12 -4.18 -15.53
C ALA A 50 -9.04 -2.95 -15.45
N ALA A 51 -9.43 -2.59 -14.23
CA ALA A 51 -10.12 -1.35 -13.94
C ALA A 51 -9.46 -0.61 -12.78
N PHE A 52 -9.12 0.65 -13.01
CA PHE A 52 -8.68 1.58 -11.96
C PHE A 52 -9.92 2.23 -11.35
N VAL A 53 -10.04 2.19 -10.04
CA VAL A 53 -11.19 2.70 -9.30
C VAL A 53 -10.78 3.66 -8.20
N GLN A 54 -11.57 4.72 -8.02
CA GLN A 54 -11.46 5.64 -6.88
C GLN A 54 -12.64 5.39 -5.95
N ILE A 55 -12.35 5.05 -4.70
CA ILE A 55 -13.32 4.61 -3.70
C ILE A 55 -13.36 5.63 -2.57
N ASN A 56 -14.55 6.06 -2.17
CA ASN A 56 -14.74 6.94 -1.03
C ASN A 56 -14.74 6.15 0.30
N SER A 57 -14.57 6.83 1.43
CA SER A 57 -14.62 6.22 2.79
C SER A 57 -15.88 5.38 3.05
N ARG A 58 -17.00 5.69 2.39
CA ARG A 58 -18.27 4.94 2.47
C ARG A 58 -18.33 3.70 1.55
N LEU A 59 -17.20 3.20 1.05
CA LEU A 59 -17.14 2.09 0.08
C LEU A 59 -17.97 2.34 -1.19
N GLN A 60 -18.00 3.60 -1.64
CA GLN A 60 -18.68 4.01 -2.86
C GLN A 60 -17.68 4.34 -3.95
N VAL A 61 -17.84 3.75 -5.12
CA VAL A 61 -17.03 4.07 -6.30
C VAL A 61 -17.38 5.46 -6.81
N ARG A 62 -16.37 6.31 -6.99
CA ARG A 62 -16.48 7.69 -7.51
C ARG A 62 -16.00 7.82 -8.94
N ALA A 63 -14.99 7.05 -9.33
CA ALA A 63 -14.46 7.02 -10.68
C ALA A 63 -14.00 5.60 -11.05
N ALA A 64 -14.12 5.24 -12.33
CA ALA A 64 -13.65 3.99 -12.89
C ALA A 64 -13.03 4.22 -14.29
N VAL A 65 -11.84 3.68 -14.52
CA VAL A 65 -11.14 3.70 -15.81
C VAL A 65 -10.84 2.27 -16.23
N PHE A 66 -11.38 1.83 -17.36
CA PHE A 66 -11.25 0.47 -17.87
C PHE A 66 -10.13 0.37 -18.90
N PHE A 67 -9.08 -0.39 -18.61
CA PHE A 67 -7.88 -0.49 -19.42
C PHE A 67 -7.33 -1.91 -19.51
N THR A 68 -6.53 -2.19 -20.54
CA THR A 68 -5.85 -3.48 -20.73
C THR A 68 -4.36 -3.36 -20.41
N LEU A 69 -3.80 -4.45 -19.92
CA LEU A 69 -2.39 -4.60 -19.59
C LEU A 69 -1.86 -5.87 -20.23
N ASP A 70 -0.70 -5.76 -20.87
CA ASP A 70 0.00 -6.89 -21.45
C ASP A 70 1.14 -7.32 -20.53
N PHE A 71 1.16 -8.60 -20.20
CA PHE A 71 2.21 -9.25 -19.43
C PHE A 71 3.13 -10.07 -20.36
N ASP A 72 4.43 -10.03 -20.07
CA ASP A 72 5.44 -10.81 -20.77
C ASP A 72 5.47 -12.27 -20.27
N LEU A 73 6.28 -13.13 -20.90
CA LEU A 73 6.48 -14.53 -20.53
C LEU A 73 6.93 -14.73 -19.07
N ASP A 74 7.67 -13.76 -18.54
CA ASP A 74 8.18 -13.76 -17.17
C ASP A 74 7.16 -13.17 -16.16
N GLY A 75 5.97 -12.77 -16.61
CA GLY A 75 4.91 -12.19 -15.77
C GLY A 75 5.15 -10.72 -15.38
N TYR A 76 6.03 -10.01 -16.10
CA TYR A 76 6.24 -8.56 -15.95
C TYR A 76 5.34 -7.78 -16.90
N VAL A 77 4.89 -6.60 -16.48
CA VAL A 77 4.16 -5.70 -17.36
C VAL A 77 5.08 -5.05 -18.37
N ASN A 78 4.57 -4.82 -19.58
CA ASN A 78 5.27 -4.07 -20.62
C ASN A 78 5.69 -2.67 -20.13
N ARG A 79 7.00 -2.40 -20.12
CA ARG A 79 7.59 -1.10 -19.70
C ARG A 79 7.17 0.10 -20.54
N LEU A 80 6.64 -0.14 -21.74
CA LEU A 80 6.12 0.92 -22.62
C LEU A 80 4.74 1.41 -22.20
N TRP A 81 4.08 0.72 -21.26
CA TRP A 81 2.78 1.11 -20.75
C TRP A 81 2.90 2.34 -19.85
N ASN A 82 2.25 3.45 -20.22
CA ASN A 82 2.40 4.73 -19.54
C ASN A 82 1.10 5.57 -19.51
N MET A 83 -0.01 4.94 -19.12
CA MET A 83 -1.31 5.63 -19.09
C MET A 83 -1.50 6.44 -17.78
N PRO A 84 -1.84 7.75 -17.85
CA PRO A 84 -2.07 8.58 -16.66
C PRO A 84 -3.48 8.35 -16.08
N LEU A 85 -3.66 7.22 -15.37
CA LEU A 85 -4.95 6.77 -14.84
C LEU A 85 -5.66 7.82 -13.97
N ARG A 86 -4.94 8.47 -13.04
CA ARG A 86 -5.51 9.47 -12.13
C ARG A 86 -6.06 10.70 -12.89
N GLN A 87 -5.32 11.18 -13.88
CA GLN A 87 -5.75 12.33 -14.69
C GLN A 87 -6.92 11.98 -15.60
N LEU A 88 -6.96 10.75 -16.12
CA LEU A 88 -8.08 10.25 -16.90
C LEU A 88 -9.35 10.16 -16.04
N ALA A 89 -9.24 9.63 -14.81
CA ALA A 89 -10.36 9.56 -13.87
C ALA A 89 -10.90 10.95 -13.48
N GLU A 90 -10.03 11.96 -13.35
CA GLU A 90 -10.44 13.33 -13.02
C GLU A 90 -11.19 14.01 -14.18
N LYS A 91 -10.74 13.81 -15.43
CA LYS A 91 -11.33 14.40 -16.65
C LYS A 91 -12.48 13.60 -17.25
N ALA A 92 -12.80 12.47 -16.64
CA ALA A 92 -13.83 11.54 -17.10
C ALA A 92 -15.24 12.14 -17.05
N GLU A 93 -16.11 11.65 -17.94
CA GLU A 93 -17.51 12.06 -17.99
C GLU A 93 -18.35 11.34 -16.94
N ARG A 94 -19.53 11.90 -16.65
CA ARG A 94 -20.52 11.24 -15.80
C ARG A 94 -21.07 10.01 -16.51
N GLY A 95 -20.89 8.86 -15.88
CA GLY A 95 -21.42 7.56 -16.27
C GLY A 95 -22.61 7.14 -15.40
N PRO A 96 -22.92 5.83 -15.38
CA PRO A 96 -24.04 5.29 -14.63
C PRO A 96 -23.86 5.46 -13.11
N ASP A 97 -24.97 5.34 -12.36
CA ASP A 97 -24.93 5.34 -10.90
C ASP A 97 -24.66 3.92 -10.37
N MET A 98 -23.74 3.80 -9.42
CA MET A 98 -23.38 2.53 -8.76
C MET A 98 -23.90 2.43 -7.30
N GLY A 99 -24.78 3.34 -6.87
CA GLY A 99 -25.36 3.40 -5.52
C GLY A 99 -24.82 4.53 -4.65
N GLY A 100 -24.05 5.47 -5.23
CA GLY A 100 -23.50 6.65 -4.57
C GLY A 100 -23.62 7.92 -5.40
N GLY A 101 -24.41 7.87 -6.48
CA GLY A 101 -24.52 8.89 -7.52
C GLY A 101 -23.75 8.52 -8.80
N PRO A 102 -23.90 9.33 -9.87
CA PRO A 102 -23.23 9.10 -11.14
C PRO A 102 -21.70 9.03 -10.97
N ILE A 103 -21.10 7.91 -11.37
CA ILE A 103 -19.64 7.74 -11.30
C ILE A 103 -18.96 8.45 -12.46
N ARG A 104 -17.70 8.82 -12.31
CA ARG A 104 -16.87 9.26 -13.45
C ARG A 104 -16.37 8.03 -14.20
N LEU A 105 -16.69 7.89 -15.48
CA LEU A 105 -16.39 6.67 -16.25
C LEU A 105 -15.50 6.98 -17.46
N VAL A 106 -14.45 6.16 -17.63
CA VAL A 106 -13.68 6.07 -18.88
C VAL A 106 -13.68 4.63 -19.36
N CYS A 107 -14.13 4.42 -20.59
CA CYS A 107 -14.04 3.13 -21.27
C CYS A 107 -13.88 3.33 -22.77
N LEU A 108 -13.70 2.25 -23.54
CA LEU A 108 -13.53 2.33 -25.00
C LEU A 108 -14.66 3.10 -25.71
N GLY A 109 -15.90 3.03 -25.19
CA GLY A 109 -17.06 3.75 -25.70
C GLY A 109 -17.28 5.14 -25.10
N TYR A 110 -16.55 5.50 -24.04
CA TYR A 110 -16.76 6.70 -23.23
C TYR A 110 -15.40 7.32 -22.91
N ASN A 111 -14.80 8.02 -23.88
CA ASN A 111 -13.47 8.61 -23.75
C ASN A 111 -13.35 9.90 -24.59
N LYS A 112 -12.84 10.98 -23.99
CA LYS A 112 -12.55 12.26 -24.67
C LYS A 112 -11.18 12.33 -25.34
N GLN A 113 -10.22 11.53 -24.88
CA GLN A 113 -8.83 11.57 -25.32
C GLN A 113 -8.51 10.37 -26.21
N PRO A 114 -8.46 10.53 -27.55
CA PRO A 114 -8.31 9.40 -28.47
C PRO A 114 -6.96 8.68 -28.33
N ASN A 115 -5.95 9.32 -27.74
CA ASN A 115 -4.58 8.80 -27.63
C ASN A 115 -4.50 7.44 -26.90
N TYR A 116 -5.35 7.23 -25.89
CA TYR A 116 -5.33 6.01 -25.07
C TYR A 116 -6.35 4.96 -25.49
N ARG A 117 -7.11 5.20 -26.56
CA ARG A 117 -8.16 4.31 -27.06
C ARG A 117 -7.74 2.84 -27.27
N PRO A 118 -6.54 2.49 -27.77
CA PRO A 118 -6.18 1.08 -27.98
C PRO A 118 -5.96 0.30 -26.68
N LEU A 119 -5.68 1.00 -25.57
CA LEU A 119 -5.45 0.40 -24.26
C LEU A 119 -6.73 0.38 -23.41
N LEU A 120 -7.88 0.82 -23.95
CA LEU A 120 -9.15 0.84 -23.25
C LEU A 120 -10.02 -0.32 -23.73
N TRP A 121 -10.73 -0.94 -22.80
CA TRP A 121 -11.76 -1.93 -23.13
C TRP A 121 -13.15 -1.43 -22.75
N LYS A 122 -14.19 -2.15 -23.18
CA LYS A 122 -15.59 -1.78 -22.92
C LYS A 122 -16.19 -2.74 -21.88
N PRO A 123 -16.63 -2.25 -20.71
CA PRO A 123 -17.32 -3.08 -19.73
C PRO A 123 -18.64 -3.60 -20.31
N GLY A 124 -18.92 -4.86 -20.03
CA GLY A 124 -20.08 -5.58 -20.54
C GLY A 124 -20.70 -6.48 -19.48
N GLN A 125 -21.11 -7.67 -19.92
CA GLN A 125 -21.65 -8.69 -19.06
C GLN A 125 -20.75 -9.92 -19.13
N ARG A 126 -20.23 -10.34 -17.98
CA ARG A 126 -19.39 -11.54 -17.82
C ARG A 126 -20.11 -12.53 -16.93
N ALA A 127 -20.20 -13.79 -17.37
CA ALA A 127 -20.87 -14.86 -16.64
C ALA A 127 -22.30 -14.53 -16.14
N GLY A 128 -23.03 -13.68 -16.86
CA GLY A 128 -24.39 -13.25 -16.49
C GLY A 128 -24.45 -12.02 -15.57
N THR A 129 -23.34 -11.54 -15.03
CA THR A 129 -23.27 -10.35 -14.17
C THR A 129 -22.62 -9.17 -14.90
N ASN A 130 -23.06 -7.95 -14.63
CA ASN A 130 -22.46 -6.73 -15.19
C ASN A 130 -21.11 -6.44 -14.53
N ASP A 131 -20.09 -6.08 -15.31
CA ASP A 131 -18.75 -5.75 -14.79
C ASP A 131 -18.79 -4.63 -13.75
N LEU A 132 -19.67 -3.64 -13.91
CA LEU A 132 -19.87 -2.58 -12.92
C LEU A 132 -20.48 -3.12 -11.62
N ALA A 133 -21.37 -4.10 -11.71
CA ALA A 133 -21.93 -4.74 -10.52
C ALA A 133 -20.86 -5.56 -9.78
N LEU A 134 -19.97 -6.25 -10.51
CA LEU A 134 -18.84 -6.97 -9.93
C LEU A 134 -17.90 -6.02 -9.16
N ILE A 135 -17.58 -4.86 -9.73
CA ILE A 135 -16.78 -3.84 -9.03
C ILE A 135 -17.48 -3.39 -7.75
N LYS A 136 -18.79 -3.11 -7.83
CA LYS A 136 -19.56 -2.70 -6.66
C LYS A 136 -19.50 -3.76 -5.57
N GLU A 137 -19.73 -5.02 -5.92
CA GLU A 137 -19.69 -6.14 -4.99
C GLU A 137 -18.29 -6.30 -4.37
N ALA A 138 -17.23 -6.23 -5.18
CA ALA A 138 -15.85 -6.25 -4.71
C ALA A 138 -15.56 -5.16 -3.69
N VAL A 139 -15.95 -3.91 -3.99
CA VAL A 139 -15.77 -2.78 -3.07
C VAL A 139 -16.56 -2.96 -1.78
N THR A 140 -17.79 -3.50 -1.85
CA THR A 140 -18.59 -3.76 -0.64
C THR A 140 -18.03 -4.90 0.22
N ARG A 141 -17.32 -5.87 -0.37
CA ARG A 141 -16.61 -6.93 0.39
C ARG A 141 -15.41 -6.38 1.15
N ASN A 142 -14.87 -5.24 0.72
CA ASN A 142 -13.76 -4.53 1.36
C ASN A 142 -12.54 -5.41 1.69
N THR A 143 -12.14 -6.26 0.74
CA THR A 143 -10.92 -7.08 0.79
C THR A 143 -9.66 -6.24 0.99
N LEU A 144 -9.65 -5.03 0.42
CA LEU A 144 -8.56 -4.05 0.48
C LEU A 144 -8.43 -3.37 1.85
N GLY A 145 -9.33 -3.64 2.80
CA GLY A 145 -9.25 -3.09 4.16
C GLY A 145 -9.37 -1.57 4.19
N ILE A 146 -10.17 -0.98 3.29
CA ILE A 146 -10.42 0.46 3.24
C ILE A 146 -11.08 0.86 4.55
N LEU A 147 -10.34 1.61 5.37
CA LEU A 147 -10.84 2.16 6.61
C LEU A 147 -11.81 3.29 6.27
N GLY A 148 -13.09 3.05 6.48
CA GLY A 148 -14.07 4.12 6.48
C GLY A 148 -13.74 5.06 7.64
N GLU A 149 -13.60 6.36 7.35
CA GLU A 149 -13.80 7.37 8.37
C GLU A 149 -15.29 7.30 8.75
N ASP A 150 -15.61 6.40 9.67
CA ASP A 150 -16.86 6.46 10.40
C ASP A 150 -16.77 7.70 11.27
N GLU A 151 -17.11 8.84 10.69
CA GLU A 151 -17.40 10.07 11.42
C GLU A 151 -18.45 9.79 12.53
N GLU A 152 -19.26 8.75 12.35
CA GLU A 152 -20.15 8.17 13.37
C GLU A 152 -19.40 7.45 14.50
N ALA A 153 -18.36 6.65 14.23
CA ALA A 153 -17.58 5.98 15.29
C ALA A 153 -16.74 6.97 16.11
N ILE A 154 -16.19 8.00 15.47
CA ILE A 154 -15.46 9.08 16.14
C ILE A 154 -16.42 10.00 16.91
N GLY A 155 -17.65 10.19 16.41
CA GLY A 155 -18.70 10.99 17.06
C GLY A 155 -19.37 10.32 18.28
N ILE A 156 -19.42 8.98 18.33
CA ILE A 156 -20.08 8.25 19.43
C ILE A 156 -19.25 8.31 20.72
N ILE A 157 -17.93 8.44 20.64
CA ILE A 157 -17.05 8.53 21.81
C ILE A 157 -16.52 9.95 21.97
N SER A 158 -17.43 10.90 22.18
CA SER A 158 -17.03 12.20 22.74
C SER A 158 -16.58 11.95 24.19
N PRO A 159 -15.35 12.33 24.59
CA PRO A 159 -14.87 12.14 25.97
C PRO A 159 -15.75 12.89 26.99
N GLU A 160 -16.51 13.89 26.52
CA GLU A 160 -17.48 14.65 27.31
C GLU A 160 -18.77 13.86 27.63
N ARG A 161 -19.05 12.77 26.90
CA ARG A 161 -20.20 11.86 27.14
C ARG A 161 -19.82 10.54 27.78
N LEU A 162 -18.53 10.28 27.97
CA LEU A 162 -18.04 9.16 28.77
C LEU A 162 -18.33 9.44 30.25
N GLN A 163 -19.54 9.09 30.70
CA GLN A 163 -19.80 8.91 32.13
C GLN A 163 -19.08 7.64 32.57
N VAL A 164 -17.84 7.80 33.02
CA VAL A 164 -17.14 6.76 33.77
C VAL A 164 -17.90 6.62 35.09
N ALA A 165 -18.82 5.65 35.15
CA ALA A 165 -19.41 5.25 36.42
C ALA A 165 -18.28 4.72 37.30
N ALA A 166 -18.22 5.19 38.55
CA ALA A 166 -17.32 4.60 39.54
C ALA A 166 -17.60 3.09 39.64
N GLU A 167 -16.54 2.29 39.74
CA GLU A 167 -16.55 0.83 39.78
C GLU A 167 -17.55 0.26 40.81
N ASP A 168 -17.82 0.99 41.89
CA ASP A 168 -18.81 0.69 42.93
C ASP A 168 -20.27 0.59 42.45
N SER A 169 -20.60 1.17 41.29
CA SER A 169 -21.97 1.13 40.71
C SER A 169 -22.25 -0.11 39.86
N TRP A 170 -21.22 -0.87 39.48
CA TRP A 170 -21.40 -2.09 38.67
C TRP A 170 -21.70 -3.33 39.51
N TYR A 171 -21.27 -3.35 40.77
CA TYR A 171 -21.61 -4.39 41.74
C TYR A 171 -22.83 -3.98 42.56
N GLY A 172 -24.00 -3.91 41.91
CA GLY A 172 -25.29 -4.30 42.50
C GLY A 172 -25.64 -3.83 43.93
N SER A 173 -25.29 -2.62 44.36
CA SER A 173 -26.02 -1.98 45.46
C SER A 173 -27.26 -1.34 44.85
N GLY A 174 -28.31 -2.18 44.69
CA GLY A 174 -29.57 -1.80 44.06
C GLY A 174 -30.29 -0.72 44.86
N VAL A 175 -30.00 0.54 44.57
CA VAL A 175 -30.89 1.65 44.88
C VAL A 175 -31.52 2.11 43.58
N ILE A 176 -32.72 1.60 43.30
CA ILE A 176 -33.60 2.23 42.33
C ILE A 176 -34.05 3.54 42.97
N ILE A 177 -33.56 4.67 42.45
CA ILE A 177 -34.10 5.98 42.80
C ILE A 177 -35.39 6.14 41.98
N ASP A 178 -36.49 5.64 42.53
CA ASP A 178 -37.83 6.04 42.10
C ASP A 178 -38.11 7.42 42.71
N PRO A 179 -38.47 8.45 41.93
CA PRO A 179 -38.55 9.83 42.44
C PRO A 179 -39.71 10.10 43.40
N ASP A 180 -40.57 9.13 43.72
CA ASP A 180 -41.87 9.40 44.36
C ASP A 180 -42.27 8.52 45.55
N ASN A 181 -41.41 7.63 46.08
CA ASN A 181 -41.80 6.91 47.30
C ASN A 181 -40.65 6.60 48.26
N THR A 182 -40.71 7.25 49.42
CA THR A 182 -39.81 7.06 50.54
C THR A 182 -40.22 5.80 51.30
N THR A 183 -39.66 4.65 50.96
CA THR A 183 -39.69 3.49 51.88
C THR A 183 -38.44 2.65 51.69
N LEU A 184 -37.47 2.88 52.59
CA LEU A 184 -36.24 2.11 52.70
C LEU A 184 -36.57 0.79 53.41
N THR A 185 -36.48 -0.32 52.69
CA THR A 185 -36.33 -1.65 53.31
C THR A 185 -34.92 -2.14 53.01
N PRO A 186 -34.08 -2.39 54.03
CA PRO A 186 -32.78 -3.00 53.83
C PRO A 186 -33.01 -4.46 53.40
N ILE A 187 -32.59 -4.81 52.20
CA ILE A 187 -32.45 -6.21 51.81
C ILE A 187 -31.11 -6.66 52.39
N GLU A 188 -31.16 -7.45 53.46
CA GLU A 188 -30.04 -8.24 53.97
C GLU A 188 -29.65 -9.26 52.89
N SER A 189 -28.73 -8.89 52.01
CA SER A 189 -28.00 -9.86 51.18
C SER A 189 -26.94 -10.52 52.05
N SER A 190 -27.36 -11.64 52.63
CA SER A 190 -26.56 -12.74 53.17
C SER A 190 -25.16 -12.83 52.57
N ALA A 191 -24.15 -12.78 53.44
CA ALA A 191 -22.73 -12.99 53.17
C ALA A 191 -22.34 -14.48 53.29
N PRO A 192 -22.25 -15.23 52.17
CA PRO A 192 -21.39 -16.42 52.15
C PRO A 192 -20.43 -16.49 50.95
N HIS A 193 -20.29 -15.46 50.11
CA HIS A 193 -19.49 -15.52 48.87
C HIS A 193 -18.29 -14.56 48.79
N SER A 194 -17.86 -13.93 49.90
CA SER A 194 -16.65 -13.10 49.91
C SER A 194 -15.39 -13.91 49.65
N ASP A 195 -15.27 -15.09 50.25
CA ASP A 195 -14.06 -15.91 50.19
C ASP A 195 -13.80 -16.47 48.78
N ASP A 196 -14.87 -16.90 48.08
CA ASP A 196 -14.75 -17.39 46.69
C ASP A 196 -14.33 -16.28 45.70
N LEU A 197 -14.73 -15.03 45.97
CA LEU A 197 -14.38 -13.88 45.14
C LEU A 197 -12.91 -13.47 45.34
N ASP A 198 -12.44 -13.48 46.59
CA ASP A 198 -11.07 -13.16 46.92
C ASP A 198 -10.10 -14.21 46.34
N GLU A 199 -10.44 -15.50 46.37
CA GLU A 199 -9.64 -16.57 45.75
C GLU A 199 -9.50 -16.40 44.23
N VAL A 200 -10.56 -16.00 43.52
CA VAL A 200 -10.52 -15.77 42.07
C VAL A 200 -9.68 -14.54 41.71
N LEU A 201 -9.77 -13.47 42.50
CA LEU A 201 -8.96 -12.25 42.30
C LEU A 201 -7.47 -12.52 42.52
N GLU A 202 -7.12 -13.33 43.53
CA GLU A 202 -5.73 -13.73 43.78
C GLU A 202 -5.18 -14.59 42.64
N GLN A 203 -5.96 -15.55 42.12
CA GLN A 203 -5.57 -16.36 40.96
C GLN A 203 -5.34 -15.49 39.73
N HIS A 204 -6.26 -14.57 39.41
CA HIS A 204 -6.13 -13.67 38.28
C HIS A 204 -4.91 -12.73 38.42
N ALA A 205 -4.60 -12.28 39.64
CA ALA A 205 -3.42 -11.47 39.93
C ALA A 205 -2.11 -12.25 39.71
N LEU A 206 -2.09 -13.55 40.01
CA LEU A 206 -0.93 -14.41 39.74
C LEU A 206 -0.74 -14.64 38.24
N GLU A 207 -1.79 -14.99 37.50
CA GLU A 207 -1.75 -15.17 36.05
C GLU A 207 -1.28 -13.88 35.34
N THR A 208 -1.79 -12.73 35.76
CA THR A 208 -1.38 -11.43 35.21
C THR A 208 0.11 -11.18 35.40
N ARG A 209 0.69 -11.54 36.57
CA ARG A 209 2.13 -11.40 36.82
C ARG A 209 2.96 -12.34 35.96
N GLU A 210 2.47 -13.55 35.69
CA GLU A 210 3.17 -14.49 34.81
C GLU A 210 3.22 -13.99 33.37
N TYR A 211 2.10 -13.50 32.84
CA TYR A 211 2.05 -12.87 31.53
C TYR A 211 2.95 -11.64 31.45
N GLN A 212 2.97 -10.80 32.48
CA GLN A 212 3.88 -9.65 32.54
C GLN A 212 5.35 -10.07 32.45
N ARG A 213 5.76 -11.12 33.19
CA ARG A 213 7.13 -11.66 33.06
C ARG A 213 7.41 -12.20 31.67
N GLN A 214 6.45 -12.90 31.07
CA GLN A 214 6.62 -13.45 29.73
C GLN A 214 6.81 -12.33 28.69
N ILE A 215 6.00 -11.27 28.77
CA ILE A 215 6.11 -10.08 27.91
C ILE A 215 7.48 -9.41 28.10
N GLU A 216 7.96 -9.29 29.33
CA GLU A 216 9.27 -8.70 29.61
C GLU A 216 10.41 -9.53 29.01
N LEU A 217 10.37 -10.85 29.14
CA LEU A 217 11.35 -11.76 28.53
C LEU A 217 11.33 -11.67 27.00
N LEU A 218 10.14 -11.67 26.40
CA LEU A 218 9.99 -11.53 24.95
C LEU A 218 10.50 -10.18 24.45
N ASN A 219 10.20 -9.10 25.16
CA ASN A 219 10.70 -7.77 24.84
C ASN A 219 12.23 -7.68 24.92
N ASN A 220 12.84 -8.29 25.94
CA ASN A 220 14.29 -8.34 26.06
C ASN A 220 14.93 -9.15 24.93
N ARG A 221 14.30 -10.26 24.52
CA ARG A 221 14.74 -11.05 23.37
C ARG A 221 14.63 -10.28 22.06
N LEU A 222 13.53 -9.57 21.84
CA LEU A 222 13.35 -8.72 20.65
C LEU A 222 14.41 -7.63 20.59
N LYS A 223 14.69 -6.94 21.69
CA LYS A 223 15.74 -5.91 21.76
C LYS A 223 17.14 -6.47 21.45
N ALA A 224 17.44 -7.68 21.92
CA ALA A 224 18.72 -8.33 21.63
C ALA A 224 18.83 -8.66 20.13
N LEU A 225 17.76 -9.21 19.54
CA LEU A 225 17.71 -9.52 18.11
C LEU A 225 17.81 -8.26 17.24
N THR A 226 17.13 -7.17 17.60
CA THR A 226 17.22 -5.91 16.84
C THR A 226 18.65 -5.37 16.87
N LEU A 227 19.31 -5.42 18.03
CA LEU A 227 20.70 -4.98 18.17
C LEU A 227 21.66 -5.85 17.34
N GLU A 228 21.46 -7.16 17.30
CA GLU A 228 22.24 -8.07 16.45
C GLU A 228 22.04 -7.77 14.96
N LYS A 229 20.79 -7.53 14.52
CA LYS A 229 20.49 -7.12 13.14
C LYS A 229 21.16 -5.80 12.79
N ASP A 230 21.11 -4.82 13.68
CA ASP A 230 21.71 -3.50 13.47
C ASP A 230 23.24 -3.58 13.36
N GLN A 231 23.88 -4.42 14.18
CA GLN A 231 25.31 -4.69 14.10
C GLN A 231 25.67 -5.35 12.75
N ALA A 232 24.94 -6.37 12.33
CA ALA A 232 25.18 -7.03 11.04
C ALA A 232 24.99 -6.07 9.85
N LEU A 233 24.01 -5.16 9.93
CA LEU A 233 23.81 -4.11 8.91
C LEU A 233 24.96 -3.10 8.91
N ALA A 234 25.50 -2.73 10.07
CA ALA A 234 26.64 -1.84 10.16
C ALA A 234 27.90 -2.49 9.55
N GLU A 235 28.15 -3.76 9.83
CA GLU A 235 29.26 -4.53 9.24
C GLU A 235 29.12 -4.66 7.71
N LEU A 236 27.91 -4.98 7.23
CA LEU A 236 27.65 -5.08 5.79
C LEU A 236 27.82 -3.72 5.09
N LYS A 237 27.39 -2.62 5.72
CA LYS A 237 27.61 -1.26 5.20
C LYS A 237 29.08 -0.89 5.19
N GLY A 238 29.84 -1.29 6.21
CA GLY A 238 31.29 -1.10 6.28
C GLY A 238 32.00 -1.82 5.14
N THR A 239 31.76 -3.12 4.98
CA THR A 239 32.36 -3.91 3.89
C THR A 239 31.97 -3.37 2.51
N HIS A 240 30.72 -2.93 2.32
CA HIS A 240 30.31 -2.30 1.08
C HIS A 240 31.02 -0.96 0.82
N ALA A 241 31.20 -0.12 1.85
CA ALA A 241 31.94 1.13 1.73
C ALA A 241 33.40 0.89 1.34
N ASP A 242 34.07 -0.07 1.97
CA ASP A 242 35.45 -0.45 1.65
C ASP A 242 35.56 -0.95 0.20
N HIS A 243 34.63 -1.80 -0.26
CA HIS A 243 34.59 -2.26 -1.64
C HIS A 243 34.38 -1.11 -2.65
N LEU A 244 33.52 -0.15 -2.32
CA LEU A 244 33.31 1.03 -3.18
C LEU A 244 34.57 1.89 -3.27
N GLU A 245 35.30 2.06 -2.17
CA GLU A 245 36.56 2.82 -2.17
C GLU A 245 37.61 2.13 -3.06
N ILE A 246 37.75 0.81 -2.96
CA ILE A 246 38.66 0.03 -3.81
C ILE A 246 38.30 0.18 -5.28
N VAL A 247 37.02 -0.04 -5.65
CA VAL A 247 36.58 0.06 -7.05
C VAL A 247 36.75 1.48 -7.60
N GLN A 248 36.51 2.51 -6.78
CA GLN A 248 36.76 3.89 -7.19
C GLN A 248 38.25 4.15 -7.42
N GLY A 249 39.13 3.61 -6.57
CA GLY A 249 40.57 3.65 -6.75
C GLY A 249 41.01 3.00 -8.07
N GLU A 250 40.58 1.77 -8.31
CA GLU A 250 40.88 1.04 -9.56
C GLU A 250 40.39 1.79 -10.80
N LEU A 251 39.20 2.40 -10.74
CA LEU A 251 38.64 3.19 -11.84
C LEU A 251 39.46 4.44 -12.13
N LEU A 252 39.99 5.10 -11.10
CA LEU A 252 40.89 6.25 -11.27
C LEU A 252 42.21 5.81 -11.92
N ASP A 253 42.76 4.68 -11.53
CA ASP A 253 44.00 4.13 -12.10
C ASP A 253 43.82 3.77 -13.59
N ILE A 254 42.73 3.04 -13.92
CA ILE A 254 42.37 2.72 -15.32
C ILE A 254 42.20 3.99 -16.15
N LYS A 255 41.57 5.03 -15.59
CA LYS A 255 41.38 6.31 -16.28
C LYS A 255 42.70 7.01 -16.55
N GLN A 256 43.66 6.95 -15.62
CA GLN A 256 45.00 7.50 -15.81
C GLN A 256 45.77 6.74 -16.88
N GLU A 257 45.74 5.40 -16.85
CA GLU A 257 46.39 4.55 -17.85
C GLU A 257 45.81 4.79 -19.25
N LEU A 258 44.49 4.86 -19.37
CA LEU A 258 43.82 5.17 -20.63
C LEU A 258 44.25 6.55 -21.17
N ALA A 259 44.35 7.57 -20.30
CA ALA A 259 44.82 8.89 -20.69
C ALA A 259 46.28 8.86 -21.17
N GLN A 260 47.13 8.04 -20.54
CA GLN A 260 48.52 7.85 -20.97
C GLN A 260 48.59 7.15 -22.34
N GLN A 261 47.81 6.08 -22.55
CA GLN A 261 47.72 5.40 -23.83
C GLN A 261 47.21 6.32 -24.94
N GLN A 262 46.21 7.17 -24.65
CA GLN A 262 45.74 8.18 -25.60
C GLN A 262 46.84 9.18 -25.97
N LYS A 263 47.62 9.67 -25.00
CA LYS A 263 48.76 10.56 -25.28
C LYS A 263 49.80 9.88 -26.17
N LEU A 264 50.14 8.62 -25.88
CA LEU A 264 51.09 7.83 -26.69
C LEU A 264 50.55 7.60 -28.10
N ASN A 265 49.29 7.21 -28.24
CA ASN A 265 48.64 7.02 -29.54
C ASN A 265 48.64 8.30 -30.38
N VAL A 266 48.39 9.46 -29.77
CA VAL A 266 48.45 10.74 -30.46
C VAL A 266 49.89 11.08 -30.87
N ALA A 267 50.89 10.81 -30.02
CA ALA A 267 52.30 11.02 -30.37
C ALA A 267 52.73 10.14 -31.54
N LEU A 268 52.42 8.84 -31.51
CA LEU A 268 52.69 7.92 -32.62
C LEU A 268 52.01 8.34 -33.91
N LYS A 269 50.73 8.75 -33.86
CA LYS A 269 50.02 9.29 -35.04
C LYS A 269 50.73 10.52 -35.61
N ARG A 270 51.22 11.44 -34.76
CA ARG A 270 51.99 12.60 -35.23
C ARG A 270 53.29 12.19 -35.90
N ASP A 271 54.01 11.21 -35.36
CA ASP A 271 55.27 10.76 -35.94
C ASP A 271 55.06 9.98 -37.25
N LEU A 272 53.98 9.19 -37.36
CA LEU A 272 53.57 8.58 -38.63
C LEU A 272 53.27 9.63 -39.71
N VAL A 273 52.55 10.70 -39.37
CA VAL A 273 52.28 11.80 -40.32
C VAL A 273 53.58 12.48 -40.76
N LYS A 274 54.52 12.73 -39.83
CA LYS A 274 55.84 13.29 -40.19
C LYS A 274 56.60 12.35 -41.13
N LEU A 275 56.61 11.05 -40.86
CA LEU A 275 57.28 10.08 -41.72
C LEU A 275 56.65 10.04 -43.12
N GLN A 276 55.32 9.99 -43.21
CA GLN A 276 54.61 10.05 -44.50
C GLN A 276 54.93 11.32 -45.28
N SER A 277 55.01 12.47 -44.61
CA SER A 277 55.37 13.74 -45.28
C SER A 277 56.79 13.77 -45.81
N ARG A 278 57.73 13.03 -45.19
CA ARG A 278 59.12 12.92 -45.66
C ARG A 278 59.24 11.98 -46.85
N THR A 279 58.54 10.85 -46.85
CA THR A 279 58.54 9.93 -48.00
C THR A 279 57.87 10.54 -49.23
N SER A 280 56.86 11.40 -49.07
CA SER A 280 56.27 12.11 -50.22
C SER A 280 57.19 13.16 -50.85
N THR A 281 58.13 13.73 -50.09
CA THR A 281 59.08 14.73 -50.61
C THR A 281 60.31 14.12 -51.29
N ASP A 282 60.58 12.82 -51.07
CA ASP A 282 61.73 12.11 -51.67
C ASP A 282 61.37 11.36 -52.98
N ILE A 283 60.12 11.44 -53.44
CA ILE A 283 59.62 10.73 -54.65
C ILE A 283 59.43 11.67 -55.87
N ASP A 284 59.58 12.98 -55.70
CA ASP A 284 59.63 13.98 -56.80
C ASP A 284 61.08 14.39 -57.11
#